data_AF-A0A7S3P233-F1
#
_entry.id   AF-A0A7S3P233-F1
#
_cell.length_a   1.000
_cell.length_b   1.000
_cell.length_c   1.000
_cell.angle_alpha   90.00
_cell.angle_beta   90.00
_cell.angle_gamma   90.00
#
_symmetry.space_group_name_H-M   'P 1'
#
loop_
_entity.id
_entity.type
_entity.pdbx_description
1 polymer ?
#
loop_
_entity_poly.entity_id
_entity_poly.type
_entity_poly.pdbx_seq_one_letter_code
_entity_poly.pdbx_strand_id
1 'polypeptide(L)'
;AISLSPNKGYIAICEKADKAQCSIFDTNTSRRRKTLTAEDLNSTEFISVAFSPVNERSNLITLSGEPDWSLMFWKWDKLKIQAQISVSVTGPTDGYLQATFNPHDPYCIVITGGGLYKYFRVKDTEIEPDHTQLNNKDEDLSSEFTCHCWSRDGYIIACTERGEIMMCESSGEFVTMIADSPVEDCHIVSIC
;
A
#
# COMPACT_ATOMS: atom_id res chain seq x y z
N ALA A 1 5.12 3.91 -10.00
CA ALA A 1 5.01 2.66 -9.21
C ALA A 1 4.97 1.43 -10.12
N ILE A 2 5.36 0.24 -9.65
CA ILE A 2 5.26 -1.01 -10.42
C ILE A 2 4.87 -2.17 -9.50
N SER A 3 4.07 -3.12 -9.99
CA SER A 3 3.70 -4.32 -9.23
C SER A 3 3.53 -5.54 -10.14
N LEU A 4 4.07 -6.67 -9.69
CA LEU A 4 3.87 -7.97 -10.32
C LEU A 4 2.73 -8.69 -9.60
N SER A 5 1.81 -9.27 -10.37
CA SER A 5 0.75 -10.11 -9.80
C SER A 5 1.31 -11.37 -9.11
N PRO A 6 0.62 -11.91 -8.08
CA PRO A 6 1.04 -13.11 -7.35
C PRO A 6 1.46 -14.30 -8.23
N ASN A 7 0.66 -14.65 -9.24
CA ASN A 7 0.97 -15.74 -10.17
C ASN A 7 1.84 -15.30 -11.35
N LYS A 8 2.36 -14.07 -11.32
CA LYS A 8 3.24 -13.49 -12.34
C LYS A 8 2.64 -13.43 -13.73
N GLY A 9 1.30 -13.50 -13.86
CA GLY A 9 0.59 -13.44 -15.14
C GLY A 9 0.37 -12.01 -15.67
N TYR A 10 0.41 -11.04 -14.77
CA TYR A 10 0.21 -9.62 -15.04
C TYR A 10 1.26 -8.75 -14.34
N ILE A 11 1.56 -7.63 -14.96
CA ILE A 11 2.36 -6.54 -14.38
C ILE A 11 1.60 -5.22 -14.53
N ALA A 12 1.56 -4.43 -13.46
CA ALA A 12 0.96 -3.11 -13.43
C ALA A 12 2.08 -2.07 -13.36
N ILE A 13 2.02 -1.07 -14.24
CA ILE A 13 3.00 0.00 -14.35
C ILE A 13 2.24 1.32 -14.23
N CYS A 14 2.58 2.12 -13.23
CA CYS A 14 2.03 3.45 -13.03
C CYS A 14 3.03 4.50 -13.51
N GLU A 15 2.58 5.36 -14.40
CA GLU A 15 3.38 6.40 -15.07
C GLU A 15 2.87 7.78 -14.64
N LYS A 16 3.78 8.76 -14.61
CA LYS A 16 3.43 10.17 -14.44
C LYS A 16 3.04 10.74 -15.80
N ALA A 17 1.87 11.34 -15.88
CA ALA A 17 1.30 11.92 -17.10
C ALA A 17 0.40 13.12 -16.76
N ASP A 18 -0.33 13.67 -17.73
CA ASP A 18 -1.29 14.76 -17.49
C ASP A 18 -2.37 14.38 -16.47
N LYS A 19 -2.73 13.10 -16.41
CA LYS A 19 -3.57 12.48 -15.37
C LYS A 19 -2.92 11.18 -14.91
N ALA A 20 -3.07 10.83 -13.64
CA ALA A 20 -2.60 9.56 -13.09
C ALA A 20 -3.10 8.36 -13.93
N GLN A 21 -2.16 7.51 -14.35
CA GLN A 21 -2.44 6.35 -15.19
C GLN A 21 -1.71 5.10 -14.68
N CYS A 22 -2.41 3.95 -14.73
CA CYS A 22 -1.84 2.63 -14.49
C CYS A 22 -2.13 1.69 -15.67
N SER A 23 -1.09 1.26 -16.37
CA SER A 23 -1.20 0.28 -17.46
C SER A 23 -0.96 -1.13 -16.94
N ILE A 24 -1.86 -2.07 -17.26
CA ILE A 24 -1.74 -3.49 -16.93
C ILE A 24 -1.34 -4.26 -18.19
N PHE A 25 -0.26 -5.01 -18.11
CA PHE A 25 0.26 -5.85 -19.18
C PHE A 25 0.19 -7.33 -18.80
N ASP A 26 -0.02 -8.17 -19.81
CA ASP A 26 0.14 -9.61 -19.70
C ASP A 26 1.61 -9.98 -19.86
N THR A 27 2.17 -10.71 -18.89
CA THR A 27 3.61 -11.01 -18.85
C THR A 27 4.05 -12.00 -19.92
N ASN A 28 3.17 -12.90 -20.36
CA ASN A 28 3.49 -13.91 -21.36
C ASN A 28 3.48 -13.33 -22.78
N THR A 29 2.55 -12.43 -23.06
CA THR A 29 2.35 -11.85 -24.41
C THR A 29 2.96 -10.47 -24.57
N SER A 30 3.38 -9.85 -23.46
CA SER A 30 3.83 -8.45 -23.39
C SER A 30 2.80 -7.44 -23.94
N ARG A 31 1.53 -7.84 -24.07
CA ARG A 31 0.46 -6.98 -24.56
C ARG A 31 -0.20 -6.23 -23.42
N ARG A 32 -0.50 -4.94 -23.65
CA ARG A 32 -1.30 -4.13 -22.75
C ARG A 32 -2.74 -4.66 -22.74
N ARG A 33 -3.24 -5.02 -21.56
CA ARG A 33 -4.59 -5.54 -21.33
C ARG A 33 -5.58 -4.41 -21.06
N LYS A 34 -5.21 -3.51 -20.14
CA LYS A 34 -6.06 -2.44 -19.62
C LYS A 34 -5.22 -1.23 -19.23
N THR A 35 -5.87 -0.07 -19.17
CA THR A 35 -5.31 1.18 -18.68
C THR A 35 -6.32 1.78 -17.71
N LEU A 36 -5.92 1.95 -16.46
CA LEU A 36 -6.72 2.55 -15.39
C LEU A 36 -6.42 4.04 -15.30
N THR A 37 -7.47 4.84 -15.20
CA THR A 37 -7.44 6.29 -15.03
C THR A 37 -8.59 6.68 -14.13
N ALA A 38 -8.40 7.65 -13.23
CA ALA A 38 -9.48 8.22 -12.43
C ALA A 38 -9.81 9.62 -12.94
N GLU A 39 -11.09 9.90 -13.19
CA GLU A 39 -11.50 11.16 -13.82
C GLU A 39 -11.42 12.36 -12.86
N ASP A 40 -11.73 12.12 -11.59
CA ASP A 40 -11.84 13.13 -10.52
C ASP A 40 -10.56 13.26 -9.66
N LEU A 41 -9.39 12.91 -10.21
CA LEU A 41 -8.10 13.18 -9.57
C LEU A 41 -7.40 14.37 -10.21
N ASN A 42 -6.80 15.21 -9.37
CA ASN A 42 -5.89 16.27 -9.78
C ASN A 42 -4.43 15.78 -9.88
N SER A 43 -4.15 14.62 -9.29
CA SER A 43 -2.84 14.00 -9.26
C SER A 43 -2.44 13.49 -10.64
N THR A 44 -1.15 13.65 -10.93
CA THR A 44 -0.54 13.29 -12.20
C THR A 44 0.04 11.86 -12.19
N GLU A 45 0.02 11.18 -11.04
CA GLU A 45 0.62 9.86 -10.89
C GLU A 45 -0.04 8.98 -9.82
N PHE A 46 0.08 7.66 -9.99
CA PHE A 46 -0.12 6.70 -8.91
C PHE A 46 1.24 6.28 -8.33
N ILE A 47 1.46 6.62 -7.06
CA ILE A 47 2.73 6.41 -6.35
C ILE A 47 2.85 4.99 -5.76
N SER A 48 1.74 4.30 -5.56
CA SER A 48 1.70 2.89 -5.15
C SER A 48 0.67 2.10 -5.95
N VAL A 49 0.95 0.80 -6.14
CA VAL A 49 0.07 -0.15 -6.82
C VAL A 49 0.32 -1.56 -6.31
N ALA A 50 -0.74 -2.34 -6.11
CA ALA A 50 -0.63 -3.74 -5.72
C ALA A 50 -1.79 -4.57 -6.29
N PHE A 51 -1.50 -5.78 -6.78
CA PHE A 51 -2.53 -6.75 -7.14
C PHE A 51 -3.09 -7.46 -5.91
N SER A 52 -4.37 -7.83 -5.96
CA SER A 52 -4.95 -8.65 -4.90
C SER A 52 -4.30 -10.04 -4.85
N PRO A 53 -3.93 -10.53 -3.66
CA PRO A 53 -3.32 -11.85 -3.48
C PRO A 53 -4.27 -13.00 -3.81
N VAL A 54 -5.57 -12.79 -3.62
CA VAL A 54 -6.62 -13.82 -3.83
C VAL A 54 -7.25 -13.72 -5.22
N ASN A 55 -7.50 -12.50 -5.72
CA ASN A 55 -8.17 -12.28 -7.00
C ASN A 55 -7.43 -11.28 -7.88
N GLU A 56 -6.19 -11.60 -8.23
CA GLU A 56 -5.32 -10.77 -9.07
C GLU A 56 -5.90 -10.45 -10.47
N ARG A 57 -6.85 -11.26 -10.95
CA ARG A 57 -7.47 -11.11 -12.29
C ARG A 57 -8.54 -10.02 -12.34
N SER A 58 -9.01 -9.56 -11.20
CA SER A 58 -10.07 -8.56 -11.11
C SER A 58 -9.74 -7.44 -10.14
N ASN A 59 -9.05 -7.73 -9.03
CA ASN A 59 -8.83 -6.76 -7.96
C ASN A 59 -7.39 -6.22 -7.94
N LEU A 60 -7.26 -4.91 -7.80
CA LEU A 60 -6.00 -4.18 -7.67
C LEU A 60 -6.25 -2.90 -6.87
N ILE A 61 -5.25 -2.42 -6.13
CA ILE A 61 -5.29 -1.11 -5.47
C ILE A 61 -4.26 -0.18 -6.09
N THR A 62 -4.58 1.11 -6.10
CA THR A 62 -3.64 2.20 -6.40
C THR A 62 -3.73 3.27 -5.34
N LEU A 63 -2.61 3.93 -5.05
CA LEU A 63 -2.54 5.15 -4.26
C LEU A 63 -2.08 6.29 -5.17
N SER A 64 -2.86 7.38 -5.26
CA SER A 64 -2.44 8.59 -5.98
C SER A 64 -1.46 9.41 -5.17
N GLY A 65 -0.63 10.20 -5.86
CA GLY A 65 0.24 11.18 -5.22
C GLY A 65 -0.50 12.46 -4.81
N GLU A 66 0.28 13.49 -4.53
CA GLU A 66 -0.22 14.84 -4.32
C GLU A 66 -1.03 15.34 -5.54
N PRO A 67 -2.03 16.21 -5.32
CA PRO A 67 -2.52 16.67 -4.02
C PRO A 67 -3.60 15.76 -3.39
N ASP A 68 -4.09 14.74 -4.10
CA ASP A 68 -5.32 14.03 -3.69
C ASP A 68 -5.09 12.92 -2.64
N TRP A 69 -3.90 12.29 -2.65
CA TRP A 69 -3.52 11.18 -1.76
C TRP A 69 -4.62 10.12 -1.63
N SER A 70 -5.20 9.68 -2.75
CA SER A 70 -6.38 8.83 -2.74
C SER A 70 -6.05 7.36 -2.93
N LEU A 71 -6.53 6.53 -2.01
CA LEU A 71 -6.52 5.07 -2.14
C LEU A 71 -7.76 4.64 -2.92
N MET A 72 -7.56 3.88 -3.99
CA MET A 72 -8.65 3.33 -4.82
C MET A 72 -8.54 1.82 -4.88
N PHE A 73 -9.66 1.16 -4.63
CA PHE A 73 -9.84 -0.27 -4.89
C PHE A 73 -10.50 -0.45 -6.26
N TRP A 74 -9.82 -1.12 -7.17
CA TRP A 74 -10.26 -1.33 -8.55
C TRP A 74 -10.80 -2.74 -8.79
N LYS A 75 -11.89 -2.80 -9.56
CA LYS A 75 -12.22 -3.94 -10.43
C LYS A 75 -11.58 -3.69 -11.80
N TRP A 76 -10.28 -3.99 -11.93
CA TRP A 76 -9.47 -3.58 -13.08
C TRP A 76 -9.88 -4.27 -14.39
N ASP A 77 -10.42 -5.49 -14.32
CA ASP A 77 -10.99 -6.21 -15.46
C ASP A 77 -12.17 -5.45 -16.08
N LYS A 78 -12.93 -4.76 -15.22
CA LYS A 78 -14.11 -3.96 -15.57
C LYS A 78 -13.82 -2.47 -15.72
N LEU A 79 -12.56 -2.03 -15.53
CA LEU A 79 -12.18 -0.61 -15.52
C LEU A 79 -13.02 0.23 -14.55
N LYS A 80 -13.40 -0.32 -13.39
CA LYS A 80 -14.27 0.33 -12.42
C LYS A 80 -13.54 0.53 -11.08
N ILE A 81 -13.62 1.72 -10.51
CA ILE A 81 -13.33 1.96 -9.10
C ILE A 81 -14.50 1.41 -8.28
N GLN A 82 -14.23 0.44 -7.41
CA GLN A 82 -15.22 -0.13 -6.51
C GLN A 82 -15.43 0.75 -5.29
N ALA A 83 -14.32 1.22 -4.69
CA ALA A 83 -14.32 2.02 -3.49
C ALA A 83 -13.10 2.96 -3.51
N GLN A 84 -13.22 4.12 -2.87
CA GLN A 84 -12.19 5.15 -2.85
C GLN A 84 -12.24 5.93 -1.53
N ILE A 85 -11.08 6.32 -1.02
CA ILE A 85 -10.94 7.22 0.14
C ILE A 85 -9.75 8.16 -0.05
N SER A 86 -9.82 9.37 0.49
CA SER A 86 -8.65 10.26 0.61
C SER A 86 -7.88 9.92 1.88
N VAL A 87 -6.58 9.68 1.73
CA VAL A 87 -5.68 9.32 2.82
C VAL A 87 -5.14 10.60 3.44
N SER A 88 -5.40 10.80 4.74
CA SER A 88 -4.85 11.95 5.47
C SER A 88 -3.34 11.78 5.68
N VAL A 89 -2.54 12.47 4.88
CA VAL A 89 -1.09 12.50 5.00
C VAL A 89 -0.68 13.61 5.96
N THR A 90 -0.18 13.22 7.13
CA THR A 90 0.35 14.11 8.17
C THR A 90 1.83 13.77 8.36
N GLY A 91 2.71 14.42 7.61
CA GLY A 91 4.15 14.13 7.61
C GLY A 91 4.86 14.75 6.40
N PRO A 92 6.18 14.57 6.28
CA PRO A 92 6.95 15.00 5.11
C PRO A 92 6.44 14.28 3.84
N THR A 93 6.04 15.04 2.80
CA THR A 93 5.46 14.50 1.55
C THR A 93 6.51 13.92 0.60
N ASP A 94 7.78 14.04 0.97
CA ASP A 94 8.97 13.53 0.31
C ASP A 94 9.24 12.04 0.59
N GLY A 95 8.50 11.43 1.52
CA GLY A 95 8.57 9.99 1.80
C GLY A 95 7.80 9.11 0.79
N TYR A 96 8.33 7.92 0.52
CA TYR A 96 7.68 6.94 -0.37
C TYR A 96 6.52 6.23 0.34
N LEU A 97 5.27 6.46 -0.10
CA LEU A 97 4.11 5.73 0.41
C LEU A 97 3.89 4.41 -0.33
N GLN A 98 3.66 3.35 0.43
CA GLN A 98 3.38 2.02 -0.07
C GLN A 98 2.03 1.52 0.47
N ALA A 99 1.14 1.06 -0.40
CA ALA A 99 -0.12 0.42 -0.06
C ALA A 99 -0.10 -1.06 -0.49
N THR A 100 -0.42 -1.99 0.41
CA THR A 100 -0.51 -3.42 0.07
C THR A 100 -1.76 -4.06 0.68
N PHE A 101 -2.19 -5.16 0.07
CA PHE A 101 -3.25 -6.01 0.62
C PHE A 101 -2.73 -6.88 1.74
N ASN A 102 -3.59 -7.18 2.71
CA ASN A 102 -3.40 -8.34 3.55
C ASN A 102 -3.50 -9.63 2.70
N PRO A 103 -2.51 -10.55 2.79
CA PRO A 103 -2.46 -11.78 1.99
C PRO A 103 -3.59 -12.77 2.29
N HIS A 104 -4.17 -12.71 3.49
CA HIS A 104 -5.20 -13.62 3.98
C HIS A 104 -6.59 -12.99 4.04
N ASP A 105 -6.69 -11.66 4.10
CA ASP A 105 -7.94 -10.89 3.99
C ASP A 105 -7.78 -9.78 2.92
N PRO A 106 -8.11 -10.02 1.64
CA PRO A 106 -7.90 -9.04 0.57
C PRO A 106 -8.84 -7.82 0.64
N TYR A 107 -9.66 -7.70 1.69
CA TYR A 107 -10.44 -6.50 2.00
C TYR A 107 -9.74 -5.61 3.02
N CYS A 108 -8.59 -6.02 3.55
CA CYS A 108 -7.74 -5.19 4.38
C CYS A 108 -6.53 -4.68 3.63
N ILE A 109 -6.19 -3.41 3.87
CA ILE A 109 -5.10 -2.71 3.19
C ILE A 109 -4.29 -1.96 4.24
N VAL A 110 -2.97 -2.13 4.22
CA VAL A 110 -2.05 -1.33 5.03
C VAL A 110 -1.33 -0.32 4.14
N ILE A 111 -1.16 0.90 4.66
CA ILE A 111 -0.35 1.95 4.06
C ILE A 111 0.75 2.34 5.04
N THR A 112 2.00 2.33 4.58
CA THR A 112 3.13 2.87 5.32
C THR A 112 4.01 3.79 4.47
N GLY A 113 4.94 4.49 5.12
CA GLY A 113 5.88 5.41 4.48
C GLY A 113 5.55 6.87 4.81
N GLY A 114 6.48 7.80 4.57
CA GLY A 114 6.27 9.23 4.81
C GLY A 114 5.78 9.55 6.23
N GLY A 115 6.20 8.75 7.21
CA GLY A 115 5.80 8.89 8.60
C GLY A 115 4.42 8.32 8.96
N LEU A 116 3.80 7.55 8.07
CA LEU A 116 2.43 7.06 8.24
C LEU A 116 2.37 5.57 8.51
N TYR A 117 1.43 5.20 9.36
CA TYR A 117 0.86 3.87 9.41
C TYR A 117 -0.66 3.98 9.40
N LYS A 118 -1.32 3.41 8.40
CA LYS A 118 -2.78 3.34 8.34
C LYS A 118 -3.23 1.96 7.91
N TYR A 119 -4.27 1.47 8.55
CA TYR A 119 -4.92 0.22 8.26
C TYR A 119 -6.37 0.47 7.88
N PHE A 120 -6.78 -0.03 6.72
CA PHE A 120 -8.10 0.21 6.14
C PHE A 120 -8.83 -1.11 5.90
N ARG A 121 -10.16 -1.04 5.97
CA ARG A 121 -11.06 -2.13 5.60
C ARG A 121 -12.01 -1.68 4.50
N VAL A 122 -12.12 -2.50 3.47
CA VAL A 122 -13.03 -2.29 2.34
C VAL A 122 -14.35 -2.98 2.66
N LYS A 123 -15.45 -2.22 2.62
CA LYS A 123 -16.82 -2.69 2.83
C LYS A 123 -17.65 -2.33 1.61
N ASP A 124 -17.97 -3.32 0.78
CA ASP A 124 -18.73 -3.14 -0.46
C ASP A 124 -18.19 -2.03 -1.38
N THR A 125 -18.72 -0.81 -1.26
CA THR A 125 -18.34 0.35 -2.07
C THR A 125 -17.58 1.44 -1.29
N GLU A 126 -17.25 1.17 -0.03
CA GLU A 126 -16.60 2.11 0.87
C GLU A 126 -15.26 1.54 1.37
N ILE A 127 -14.34 2.45 1.69
CA ILE A 127 -13.09 2.13 2.39
C ILE A 127 -13.14 2.91 3.70
N GLU A 128 -13.05 2.22 4.82
CA GLU A 128 -13.07 2.82 6.15
C GLU A 128 -11.70 2.66 6.83
N PRO A 129 -11.20 3.67 7.55
CA PRO A 129 -10.04 3.51 8.40
C PRO A 129 -10.40 2.62 9.60
N ASP A 130 -9.70 1.50 9.74
CA ASP A 130 -9.76 0.65 10.94
C ASP A 130 -8.78 1.18 11.99
N HIS A 131 -7.56 1.51 11.55
CA HIS A 131 -6.52 2.14 12.36
C HIS A 131 -5.88 3.31 11.61
N THR A 132 -5.83 4.48 12.23
CA THR A 132 -5.20 5.68 11.64
C THR A 132 -3.73 5.86 12.04
N GLN A 133 -3.25 5.02 12.96
CA GLN A 133 -1.89 4.94 13.50
C GLN A 133 -1.66 3.52 14.02
N LEU A 134 -0.42 3.15 14.37
CA LEU A 134 -0.16 1.86 15.01
C LEU A 134 -0.55 1.93 16.50
N ASN A 135 -1.57 1.17 16.88
CA ASN A 135 -2.10 1.15 18.25
C ASN A 135 -1.29 0.24 19.16
N ASN A 136 -1.34 0.50 20.48
CA ASN A 136 -0.69 -0.29 21.53
C ASN A 136 0.84 -0.39 21.40
N LYS A 137 1.46 0.47 20.60
CA LYS A 137 2.91 0.59 20.44
C LYS A 137 3.54 1.24 21.68
N ASP A 138 4.71 0.76 22.08
CA ASP A 138 5.50 1.40 23.14
C ASP A 138 5.82 2.87 22.78
N GLU A 139 5.74 3.76 23.79
CA GLU A 139 5.82 5.20 23.59
C GLU A 139 7.18 5.68 23.07
N ASP A 140 8.25 4.92 23.33
CA ASP A 140 9.64 5.22 22.96
C ASP A 140 10.01 4.81 21.53
N LEU A 141 9.19 3.98 20.89
CA LEU A 141 9.35 3.60 19.49
C LEU A 141 8.99 4.75 18.55
N SER A 142 9.61 4.83 17.37
CA SER A 142 9.20 5.84 16.39
C SER A 142 7.77 5.61 15.87
N SER A 143 7.14 6.68 15.42
CA SER A 143 5.95 6.64 14.56
C SER A 143 6.27 7.03 13.12
N GLU A 144 7.54 7.27 12.80
CA GLU A 144 8.00 7.63 11.46
C GLU A 144 8.28 6.36 10.63
N PHE A 145 7.21 5.72 10.17
CA PHE A 145 7.27 4.49 9.39
C PHE A 145 7.77 4.73 7.95
N THR A 146 8.62 3.84 7.47
CA THR A 146 9.26 3.95 6.14
C THR A 146 8.72 2.91 5.16
N CYS A 147 8.51 1.67 5.59
CA CYS A 147 8.09 0.57 4.72
C CYS A 147 7.50 -0.59 5.52
N HIS A 148 6.90 -1.55 4.81
CA HIS A 148 6.45 -2.81 5.41
C HIS A 148 6.55 -3.97 4.42
N CYS A 149 6.53 -5.19 4.95
CA CYS A 149 6.20 -6.40 4.20
C CYS A 149 5.25 -7.30 5.01
N TRP A 150 4.69 -8.31 4.35
CA TRP A 150 3.86 -9.32 4.99
C TRP A 150 4.66 -10.61 5.15
N SER A 151 4.69 -11.14 6.36
CA SER A 151 5.20 -12.49 6.60
C SER A 151 4.27 -13.56 6.01
N ARG A 152 4.78 -14.78 5.87
CA ARG A 152 3.98 -15.93 5.40
C ARG A 152 2.77 -16.20 6.29
N ASP A 153 2.94 -16.00 7.60
CA ASP A 153 1.91 -16.30 8.60
C ASP A 153 0.91 -15.15 8.79
N GLY A 154 1.04 -14.06 8.02
CA GLY A 154 0.08 -12.96 8.02
C GLY A 154 0.40 -11.82 8.97
N TYR A 155 1.54 -11.83 9.65
CA TYR A 155 2.03 -10.66 10.38
C TYR A 155 2.53 -9.58 9.42
N ILE A 156 2.30 -8.33 9.80
CA ILE A 156 2.90 -7.16 9.16
C ILE A 156 4.25 -6.92 9.83
N ILE A 157 5.30 -6.79 9.03
CA ILE A 157 6.61 -6.36 9.49
C ILE A 157 6.78 -4.91 9.05
N ALA A 158 6.63 -3.96 9.97
CA ALA A 158 6.71 -2.53 9.71
C ALA A 158 8.04 -1.97 10.22
N CYS A 159 8.68 -1.13 9.41
CA CYS A 159 9.99 -0.56 9.73
C CYS A 159 9.89 0.96 9.88
N THR A 160 10.81 1.54 10.64
CA THR A 160 10.88 2.99 10.88
C THR A 160 12.21 3.58 10.41
N GLU A 161 12.27 4.91 10.43
CA GLU A 161 13.49 5.65 10.12
C GLU A 161 14.61 5.46 11.15
N ARG A 162 14.29 4.99 12.38
CA ARG A 162 15.24 4.78 13.48
C ARG A 162 15.81 3.36 13.51
N GLY A 163 15.46 2.53 12.55
CA GLY A 163 15.94 1.14 12.46
C GLY A 163 15.16 0.18 13.35
N GLU A 164 13.98 0.55 13.82
CA GLU A 164 13.10 -0.33 14.56
C GLU A 164 12.32 -1.22 13.58
N ILE A 165 12.30 -2.53 13.84
CA ILE A 165 11.49 -3.50 13.09
C ILE A 165 10.38 -3.98 14.01
N MET A 166 9.14 -3.64 13.68
CA MET A 166 7.96 -3.99 14.46
C MET A 166 7.18 -5.12 13.80
N MET A 167 6.80 -6.10 14.60
CA MET A 167 5.83 -7.11 14.21
C MET A 167 4.43 -6.68 14.66
N CYS A 168 3.49 -6.66 13.73
CA CYS A 168 2.09 -6.34 13.98
C CYS A 168 1.21 -7.53 13.56
N GLU A 169 0.08 -7.70 14.24
CA GLU A 169 -0.90 -8.72 13.89
C GLU A 169 -1.49 -8.48 12.50
N SER A 170 -2.12 -9.53 11.95
CA SER A 170 -2.88 -9.44 10.70
C SER A 170 -4.05 -8.45 10.78
N SER A 171 -4.49 -8.07 11.99
CA SER A 171 -5.47 -6.99 12.22
C SER A 171 -4.89 -5.58 12.08
N GLY A 172 -3.56 -5.44 12.10
CA GLY A 172 -2.87 -4.16 12.04
C GLY A 172 -2.45 -3.60 13.39
N GLU A 173 -2.52 -4.38 14.47
CA GLU A 173 -2.17 -3.96 15.84
C GLU A 173 -0.73 -4.35 16.20
N PHE A 174 -0.03 -3.51 16.97
CA PHE A 174 1.35 -3.80 17.41
C PHE A 174 1.39 -5.05 18.31
N VAL A 175 2.40 -5.90 18.07
CA VAL A 175 2.69 -7.06 18.93
C VAL A 175 3.98 -6.83 19.71
N THR A 176 5.07 -6.58 19.00
CA THR A 176 6.40 -6.44 19.60
C THR A 176 7.39 -5.80 18.63
N MET A 177 8.47 -5.23 19.16
CA MET A 177 9.66 -4.93 18.38
C MET A 177 10.56 -6.17 18.30
N ILE A 178 11.11 -6.46 17.12
CA ILE A 178 12.09 -7.53 16.95
C ILE A 178 13.36 -7.14 17.73
N ALA A 179 13.82 -8.00 18.63
CA ALA A 179 14.95 -7.73 19.52
C ALA A 179 16.24 -7.40 18.76
N ASP A 180 16.45 -8.03 17.61
CA ASP A 180 17.62 -7.82 16.72
C ASP A 180 17.38 -6.70 15.69
N SER A 181 16.48 -5.77 15.97
CA SER A 181 16.30 -4.57 15.14
C SER A 181 17.62 -3.78 15.05
N PRO A 182 17.99 -3.24 13.88
CA PRO A 182 19.24 -2.50 13.69
C PRO A 182 19.47 -1.38 14.71
N VAL A 183 18.41 -0.61 15.04
CA VAL A 183 18.44 0.57 15.94
C VAL A 183 19.61 1.54 15.66
N GLU A 184 19.91 2.48 16.56
CA GLU A 184 21.10 3.37 16.48
C GLU A 184 21.26 4.16 15.16
N ASP A 185 20.21 4.90 14.76
CA ASP A 185 20.20 5.74 13.54
C ASP A 185 20.38 4.97 12.22
N CYS A 186 20.13 3.66 12.23
CA CYS A 186 20.08 2.86 11.00
C CYS A 186 18.76 3.07 10.26
N HIS A 187 18.78 3.89 9.20
CA HIS A 187 17.57 4.19 8.42
C HIS A 187 17.17 3.03 7.49
N ILE A 188 16.06 2.34 7.80
CA ILE A 188 15.51 1.28 6.94
C ILE A 188 14.67 1.90 5.83
N VAL A 189 15.12 1.75 4.58
CA VAL A 189 14.43 2.31 3.39
C VAL A 189 13.49 1.32 2.69
N SER A 190 13.69 0.02 2.90
CA SER A 190 12.92 -1.03 2.24
C SER A 190 13.05 -2.36 2.96
N ILE A 191 11.97 -3.16 2.91
CA ILE A 191 11.89 -4.54 3.36
C ILE A 191 11.04 -5.33 2.35
N CYS A 192 11.33 -6.63 2.18
CA CYS A 192 10.64 -7.49 1.21
C CYS A 192 10.15 -8.80 1.82
#